data_AF-A0A3A2ZPI4-F1
#
_entry.id   AF-A0A3A2ZPI4-F1
#
_cell.length_a   1.000
_cell.length_b   1.000
_cell.length_c   1.000
_cell.angle_alpha   90.00
_cell.angle_beta   90.00
_cell.angle_gamma   90.00
#
_symmetry.space_group_name_H-M   'P 1'
#
loop_
_entity.id
_entity.type
_entity.pdbx_description
1 polymer ?
#
loop_
_entity_poly.entity_id
_entity_poly.type
_entity_poly.pdbx_seq_one_letter_code
_entity_poly.pdbx_strand_id
1 'polypeptide(L)'
;MATNIQIHRVDDETWKQDSRVPSHADVVDGCKWLLDSLVKSSPPGPAVPSSEPEGLNHLVYCQIEYLKRRRSSWFVIESVEKSIDAVLHAYRTGQLQAEPGLISYWWNGHMARGPERYPVEDLAESAKEWTGLYGKGQVHIERLSREWVPQQASVAIYPAAPAPANLRAIPPPTNHMLGVRVTLPSLPNSRTRTQFTALDDTGSNFLELFGEDCAALGFDPRNIPPEIYVDVIDLVTVNGTISVPCIKVGIQFVSPNDVDIGDLITAMAVCANDWYAIRDRCSGQALRSTFFTANAPFSIGGGDMVVGTHKSIVTNNVPGRARS
;
A
#
# COMPACT_ATOMS: atom_id res chain seq x y z
N MET A 1 40.00 12.13 -38.62
CA MET A 1 40.01 10.69 -38.29
C MET A 1 38.59 10.31 -37.93
N ALA A 2 37.91 9.57 -38.80
CA ALA A 2 36.51 9.16 -38.60
C ALA A 2 36.48 7.77 -37.96
N THR A 3 35.86 7.65 -36.80
CA THR A 3 35.72 6.40 -36.07
C THR A 3 34.51 5.64 -36.61
N ASN A 4 34.75 4.52 -37.29
CA ASN A 4 33.71 3.61 -37.76
C ASN A 4 33.12 2.89 -36.55
N ILE A 5 31.87 3.18 -36.19
CA ILE A 5 31.12 2.42 -35.19
C ILE A 5 30.36 1.32 -35.92
N GLN A 6 30.84 0.08 -35.81
CA GLN A 6 30.08 -1.10 -36.21
C GLN A 6 28.99 -1.37 -35.18
N ILE A 7 27.74 -1.10 -35.55
CA ILE A 7 26.57 -1.58 -34.80
C ILE A 7 26.38 -3.05 -35.20
N HIS A 8 26.75 -3.97 -34.32
CA HIS A 8 26.36 -5.36 -34.46
C HIS A 8 24.85 -5.46 -34.31
N ARG A 9 24.14 -5.71 -35.43
CA ARG A 9 22.78 -6.23 -35.39
C ARG A 9 22.85 -7.58 -34.67
N VAL A 10 22.26 -7.65 -33.48
CA VAL A 10 21.93 -8.92 -32.85
C VAL A 10 20.78 -9.50 -33.70
N ASP A 11 21.00 -10.65 -34.31
CA ASP A 11 19.99 -11.32 -35.11
C ASP A 11 18.78 -11.69 -34.24
N ASP A 12 17.60 -11.19 -34.64
CA ASP A 12 16.28 -11.37 -34.00
C ASP A 12 15.80 -12.84 -33.91
N GLU A 13 16.61 -13.81 -34.32
CA GLU A 13 16.20 -15.22 -34.42
C GLU A 13 16.50 -16.05 -33.17
N THR A 14 17.40 -15.60 -32.29
CA THR A 14 17.75 -16.37 -31.07
C THR A 14 16.68 -16.30 -29.97
N TRP A 15 15.78 -15.31 -30.00
CA TRP A 15 14.68 -15.19 -29.02
C TRP A 15 13.47 -16.10 -29.32
N LYS A 16 13.38 -16.67 -30.53
CA LYS A 16 12.20 -17.44 -30.96
C LYS A 16 12.21 -18.91 -30.55
N GLN A 17 13.32 -19.44 -30.03
CA GLN A 17 13.45 -20.88 -29.77
C GLN A 17 13.06 -21.33 -28.36
N ASP A 18 12.86 -20.42 -27.40
CA ASP A 18 12.49 -20.81 -26.03
C ASP A 18 11.37 -19.95 -25.41
N SER A 19 10.61 -19.23 -26.24
CA SER A 19 9.49 -18.39 -25.81
C SER A 19 8.20 -19.19 -25.65
N ARG A 20 8.22 -20.31 -24.90
CA ARG A 20 6.96 -20.91 -24.44
C ARG A 20 6.45 -20.06 -23.30
N VAL A 21 5.55 -19.13 -23.63
CA VAL A 21 4.70 -18.48 -22.63
C VAL A 21 4.03 -19.62 -21.85
N PRO A 22 4.23 -19.70 -20.52
CA PRO A 22 3.61 -20.73 -19.71
C PRO A 22 2.11 -20.73 -19.95
N SER A 23 1.53 -21.90 -20.16
CA SER A 23 0.07 -21.98 -20.24
C SER A 23 -0.55 -21.59 -18.89
N HIS A 24 -1.82 -21.21 -18.90
CA HIS A 24 -2.54 -20.95 -17.65
C HIS A 24 -2.47 -22.15 -16.69
N ALA A 25 -2.48 -23.38 -17.22
CA ALA A 25 -2.33 -24.60 -16.43
C ALA A 25 -0.94 -24.69 -15.78
N ASP A 26 0.14 -24.37 -16.52
CA ASP A 26 1.51 -24.38 -15.97
C ASP A 26 1.68 -23.36 -14.84
N VAL A 27 1.06 -22.18 -14.96
CA VAL A 27 1.06 -21.17 -13.89
C VAL A 27 0.29 -21.66 -12.67
N VAL A 28 -0.90 -22.23 -12.86
CA VAL A 28 -1.73 -22.76 -11.77
C VAL A 28 -1.02 -23.91 -11.04
N ASP A 29 -0.40 -24.83 -11.77
CA ASP A 29 0.31 -25.96 -11.19
C ASP A 29 1.61 -25.52 -10.50
N GLY A 30 2.32 -24.53 -11.04
CA GLY A 30 3.45 -23.88 -10.38
C GLY A 30 3.05 -23.21 -9.05
N CYS A 31 1.92 -22.50 -9.02
CA CYS A 31 1.38 -21.90 -7.80
C CYS A 31 0.96 -22.96 -6.77
N LYS A 32 0.30 -24.04 -7.19
CA LYS A 32 -0.06 -25.16 -6.29
C LYS A 32 1.18 -25.83 -5.71
N TRP A 33 2.17 -26.12 -6.54
CA TRP A 33 3.43 -26.72 -6.08
C TRP A 33 4.15 -25.81 -5.07
N LEU A 34 4.17 -24.50 -5.30
CA LEU A 34 4.76 -23.53 -4.37
C LEU A 34 4.01 -23.50 -3.04
N LEU A 35 2.67 -23.46 -3.07
CA LEU A 35 1.83 -23.49 -1.86
C LEU A 35 2.02 -24.79 -1.08
N ASP A 36 1.98 -25.94 -1.75
CA ASP A 36 2.19 -27.24 -1.13
C ASP A 36 3.61 -27.37 -0.55
N SER A 37 4.61 -26.83 -1.25
CA SER A 37 6.00 -26.82 -0.79
C SER A 37 6.15 -25.92 0.44
N LEU A 38 5.55 -24.72 0.43
CA LEU A 38 5.52 -23.82 1.58
C LEU A 38 4.84 -24.47 2.79
N VAL A 39 3.70 -25.15 2.60
CA VAL A 39 3.01 -25.88 3.66
C VAL A 39 3.86 -27.02 4.22
N LYS A 40 4.54 -27.79 3.35
CA LYS A 40 5.42 -28.90 3.77
C LYS A 40 6.71 -28.43 4.44
N SER A 41 7.27 -27.30 4.00
CA SER A 41 8.52 -26.74 4.53
C SER A 41 8.31 -25.80 5.72
N SER A 42 7.07 -25.38 5.96
CA SER A 42 6.76 -24.57 7.13
C SER A 42 7.00 -25.43 8.36
N PRO A 43 7.83 -24.99 9.32
CA PRO A 43 7.98 -25.69 10.59
C PRO A 43 6.59 -25.86 11.22
N PRO A 44 6.36 -26.92 12.01
CA PRO A 44 5.13 -27.05 12.75
C PRO A 44 4.88 -25.72 13.46
N GLY A 45 3.71 -25.13 13.19
CA GLY A 45 3.37 -23.80 13.69
C GLY A 45 3.67 -23.73 15.20
N PRO A 46 3.99 -22.54 15.73
CA PRO A 46 4.22 -22.39 17.16
C PRO A 46 3.07 -23.05 17.91
N ALA A 47 3.40 -23.81 18.95
CA ALA A 47 2.37 -24.46 19.76
C ALA A 47 1.32 -23.42 20.13
N VAL A 48 0.07 -23.68 19.77
CA VAL A 48 -1.05 -22.78 20.08
C VAL A 48 -0.99 -22.54 21.59
N PRO A 49 -0.84 -21.30 22.06
CA PRO A 49 -0.73 -21.02 23.48
C PRO A 49 -1.94 -21.58 24.21
N SER A 50 -1.76 -22.06 25.44
CA SER A 50 -2.87 -22.61 26.25
C SER A 50 -3.97 -21.59 26.57
N SER A 51 -3.75 -20.30 26.25
CA SER A 51 -4.76 -19.25 26.33
C SER A 51 -5.74 -19.23 25.15
N GLU A 52 -5.47 -19.96 24.08
CA GLU A 52 -6.36 -20.11 22.93
C GLU A 52 -7.08 -21.46 22.96
N PRO A 53 -8.33 -21.55 22.45
CA PRO A 53 -9.06 -22.81 22.35
C PRO A 53 -8.30 -23.89 21.60
N GLU A 54 -8.43 -25.13 22.04
CA GLU A 54 -7.91 -26.29 21.29
C GLU A 54 -8.68 -26.47 19.97
N GLY A 55 -7.99 -26.97 18.94
CA GLY A 55 -8.60 -27.29 17.66
C GLY A 55 -8.90 -26.08 16.75
N LEU A 56 -8.38 -24.90 17.06
CA LEU A 56 -8.44 -23.76 16.15
C LEU A 56 -7.83 -24.12 14.79
N ASN A 57 -8.56 -23.80 13.72
CA ASN A 57 -8.01 -23.84 12.37
C ASN A 57 -6.79 -22.90 12.30
N HIS A 58 -5.73 -23.31 11.59
CA HIS A 58 -4.49 -22.52 11.47
C HIS A 58 -4.73 -21.08 10.98
N LEU A 59 -5.63 -20.87 10.03
CA LEU A 59 -6.01 -19.54 9.54
C LEU A 59 -6.69 -18.70 10.63
N VAL A 60 -7.58 -19.31 11.43
CA VAL A 60 -8.21 -18.64 12.58
C VAL A 60 -7.14 -18.22 13.58
N TYR A 61 -6.21 -19.12 13.90
CA TYR A 61 -5.13 -18.82 14.84
C TYR A 61 -4.23 -17.67 14.36
N CYS A 62 -3.78 -17.72 13.10
CA CYS A 62 -3.00 -16.64 12.50
C CYS A 62 -3.75 -15.31 12.53
N GLN A 63 -5.06 -15.32 12.26
CA GLN A 63 -5.89 -14.13 12.32
C GLN A 63 -6.04 -13.59 13.74
N ILE A 64 -6.21 -14.47 14.73
CA ILE A 64 -6.21 -14.09 16.15
C ILE A 64 -4.90 -13.40 16.53
N GLU A 65 -3.75 -13.95 16.13
CA GLU A 65 -2.45 -13.33 16.41
C GLU A 65 -2.29 -11.98 15.70
N TYR A 66 -2.74 -11.86 14.45
CA TYR A 66 -2.80 -10.58 13.75
C TYR A 66 -3.67 -9.55 14.51
N LEU A 67 -4.88 -9.94 14.92
CA LEU A 67 -5.80 -9.07 15.63
C LEU A 67 -5.28 -8.66 17.01
N LYS A 68 -4.57 -9.55 17.73
CA LYS A 68 -3.87 -9.19 18.98
C LYS A 68 -2.81 -8.11 18.73
N ARG A 69 -1.98 -8.25 17.71
CA ARG A 69 -0.98 -7.23 17.34
C ARG A 69 -1.64 -5.91 16.96
N ARG A 70 -2.70 -5.96 16.14
CA ARG A 70 -3.48 -4.78 15.75
C ARG A 70 -4.08 -4.10 16.98
N ARG A 71 -4.70 -4.85 17.90
CA ARG A 71 -5.24 -4.35 19.17
C ARG A 71 -4.19 -3.66 20.04
N SER A 72 -2.95 -4.15 20.04
CA SER A 72 -1.84 -3.54 20.77
C SER A 72 -1.21 -2.33 20.05
N SER A 73 -1.65 -2.02 18.83
CA SER A 73 -1.18 -0.84 18.10
C SER A 73 -1.73 0.44 18.71
N TRP A 74 -0.86 1.42 18.90
CA TRP A 74 -1.19 2.73 19.46
C TRP A 74 -2.17 3.55 18.59
N PHE A 75 -2.49 3.08 17.37
CA PHE A 75 -3.42 3.73 16.45
C PHE A 75 -4.88 3.28 16.60
N VAL A 76 -5.14 2.19 17.31
CA VAL A 76 -6.50 1.67 17.42
C VAL A 76 -7.27 2.53 18.43
N ILE A 77 -8.32 3.20 17.96
CA ILE A 77 -9.21 3.95 18.84
C ILE A 77 -10.17 3.02 19.58
N GLU A 78 -10.69 3.44 20.74
CA GLU A 78 -11.52 2.62 21.63
C GLU A 78 -12.69 1.91 20.94
N SER A 79 -13.38 2.56 20.00
CA SER A 79 -14.51 1.95 19.28
C SER A 79 -14.08 0.80 18.36
N VAL A 80 -12.87 0.87 17.81
CA VAL A 80 -12.27 -0.19 17.00
C VAL A 80 -11.73 -1.29 17.91
N GLU A 81 -11.16 -0.96 19.08
CA GLU A 81 -10.72 -1.96 20.07
C GLU A 81 -11.87 -2.88 20.48
N LYS A 82 -13.05 -2.31 20.78
CA LYS A 82 -14.27 -3.09 21.09
C LYS A 82 -14.64 -4.04 19.95
N SER A 83 -14.51 -3.58 18.71
CA SER A 83 -14.81 -4.38 17.53
C SER A 83 -13.79 -5.51 17.35
N ILE A 84 -12.49 -5.25 17.56
CA ILE A 84 -11.44 -6.27 17.54
C ILE A 84 -11.67 -7.31 18.64
N ASP A 85 -12.02 -6.89 19.85
CA ASP A 85 -12.31 -7.81 20.97
C ASP A 85 -13.50 -8.71 20.67
N ALA A 86 -14.53 -8.18 20.02
CA ALA A 86 -15.70 -8.95 19.59
C ALA A 86 -15.35 -9.96 18.48
N VAL A 87 -14.52 -9.57 17.50
CA VAL A 87 -14.02 -10.48 16.45
C VAL A 87 -13.18 -11.60 17.05
N LEU A 88 -12.25 -11.28 17.96
CA LEU A 88 -11.45 -12.26 18.68
C LEU A 88 -12.33 -13.26 19.42
N HIS A 89 -13.38 -12.78 20.10
CA HIS A 89 -14.34 -13.63 20.77
C HIS A 89 -15.10 -14.53 19.78
N ALA A 90 -15.55 -13.99 18.64
CA ALA A 90 -16.29 -14.73 17.62
C ALA A 90 -15.45 -15.85 17.00
N TYR A 91 -14.16 -15.60 16.72
CA TYR A 91 -13.24 -16.66 16.27
C TYR A 91 -13.02 -17.74 17.32
N ARG A 92 -12.76 -17.35 18.57
CA ARG A 92 -12.52 -18.29 19.68
C ARG A 92 -13.72 -19.18 20.00
N THR A 93 -14.94 -18.66 19.78
CA THR A 93 -16.19 -19.39 20.01
C THR A 93 -16.70 -20.13 18.78
N GLY A 94 -16.03 -19.98 17.63
CA GLY A 94 -16.46 -20.56 16.35
C GLY A 94 -17.68 -19.88 15.72
N GLN A 95 -18.14 -18.74 16.26
CA GLN A 95 -19.20 -17.92 15.65
C GLN A 95 -18.74 -17.30 14.32
N LEU A 96 -17.45 -17.04 14.18
CA LEU A 96 -16.82 -16.58 12.94
C LEU A 96 -15.84 -17.63 12.43
N GLN A 97 -15.93 -17.98 11.15
CA GLN A 97 -15.00 -18.89 10.49
C GLN A 97 -14.00 -18.11 9.64
N ALA A 98 -12.76 -18.59 9.61
CA ALA A 98 -11.70 -18.00 8.80
C ALA A 98 -11.81 -18.46 7.35
N GLU A 99 -12.65 -17.79 6.54
CA GLU A 99 -12.81 -18.09 5.12
C GLU A 99 -12.22 -17.00 4.20
N PRO A 100 -11.22 -17.33 3.34
CA PRO A 100 -10.61 -16.36 2.44
C PRO A 100 -11.59 -15.70 1.46
N GLY A 101 -11.64 -14.37 1.51
CA GLY A 101 -12.52 -13.55 0.69
C GLY A 101 -13.95 -13.40 1.23
N LEU A 102 -14.23 -13.85 2.45
CA LEU A 102 -15.36 -13.33 3.22
C LEU A 102 -14.95 -12.06 3.96
N ILE A 103 -15.92 -11.16 4.09
CA ILE A 103 -15.80 -9.86 4.75
C ILE A 103 -16.91 -9.78 5.79
N SER A 104 -16.58 -9.34 6.99
CA SER A 104 -17.56 -8.96 8.01
C SER A 104 -17.27 -7.54 8.49
N TYR A 105 -18.33 -6.79 8.74
CA TYR A 105 -18.28 -5.40 9.19
C TYR A 105 -18.68 -5.35 10.65
N TRP A 106 -17.82 -4.78 11.47
CA TRP A 106 -18.01 -4.67 12.90
C TRP A 106 -18.08 -3.21 13.30
N TRP A 107 -19.02 -2.90 14.19
CA TRP A 107 -19.27 -1.54 14.65
C TRP A 107 -19.48 -1.55 16.17
N ASN A 108 -18.58 -0.88 16.89
CA ASN A 108 -18.64 -0.72 18.34
C ASN A 108 -18.82 -2.07 19.10
N GLY A 109 -18.15 -3.14 18.65
CA GLY A 109 -18.24 -4.46 19.27
C GLY A 109 -19.38 -5.36 18.76
N HIS A 110 -20.14 -4.93 17.75
CA HIS A 110 -21.20 -5.74 17.14
C HIS A 110 -20.86 -6.09 15.70
N MET A 111 -21.14 -7.32 15.26
CA MET A 111 -21.10 -7.67 13.84
C MET A 111 -22.32 -7.05 13.15
N ALA A 112 -22.11 -5.91 12.50
CA ALA A 112 -23.15 -5.14 11.85
C ALA A 112 -23.58 -5.77 10.51
N ARG A 113 -22.66 -6.45 9.82
CA ARG A 113 -22.94 -7.13 8.54
C ARG A 113 -21.93 -8.25 8.24
N GLY A 114 -22.36 -9.24 7.46
CA GLY A 114 -21.54 -10.37 7.02
C GLY A 114 -21.61 -11.59 7.95
N PRO A 115 -20.81 -12.64 7.71
CA PRO A 115 -19.79 -12.75 6.65
C PRO A 115 -20.38 -12.81 5.23
N GLU A 116 -19.85 -12.03 4.29
CA GLU A 116 -20.30 -11.99 2.89
C GLU A 116 -19.12 -11.83 1.91
N ARG A 117 -19.32 -12.16 0.62
CA ARG A 117 -18.25 -12.08 -0.41
C ARG A 117 -18.09 -10.70 -1.04
N TYR A 118 -19.16 -9.92 -1.05
CA TYR A 118 -19.20 -8.64 -1.74
C TYR A 118 -19.13 -7.51 -0.73
N PRO A 119 -18.28 -6.49 -0.96
CA PRO A 119 -18.20 -5.36 -0.06
C PRO A 119 -19.49 -4.55 -0.12
N VAL A 120 -19.78 -3.84 0.98
CA VAL A 120 -20.82 -2.81 1.03
C VAL A 120 -20.52 -1.71 0.01
N GLU A 121 -21.50 -1.37 -0.83
CA GLU A 121 -21.36 -0.33 -1.87
C GLU A 121 -21.27 1.07 -1.27
N ASP A 122 -22.13 1.41 -0.31
CA ASP A 122 -22.14 2.68 0.41
C ASP A 122 -21.86 2.49 1.92
N LEU A 123 -20.58 2.55 2.26
CA LEU A 123 -20.13 2.43 3.64
C LEU A 123 -20.53 3.64 4.50
N ALA A 124 -20.72 4.82 3.89
CA ALA A 124 -21.08 6.04 4.61
C ALA A 124 -22.55 6.04 5.02
N GLU A 125 -23.44 5.56 4.14
CA GLU A 125 -24.84 5.31 4.48
C GLU A 125 -24.97 4.24 5.57
N SER A 126 -24.26 3.12 5.40
CA SER A 126 -24.23 2.03 6.40
C SER A 126 -23.69 2.51 7.76
N ALA A 127 -22.66 3.36 7.76
CA ALA A 127 -22.12 3.94 8.99
C ALA A 127 -23.15 4.82 9.73
N LYS A 128 -24.01 5.56 9.01
CA LYS A 128 -25.10 6.33 9.63
C LYS A 128 -26.14 5.39 10.26
N GLU A 129 -26.52 4.33 9.55
CA GLU A 129 -27.44 3.32 10.06
C GLU A 129 -26.90 2.64 11.34
N TRP A 130 -25.66 2.13 11.28
CA TRP A 130 -25.01 1.47 12.41
C TRP A 130 -24.77 2.41 13.59
N THR A 131 -24.53 3.70 13.33
CA THR A 131 -24.49 4.72 14.39
C THR A 131 -25.81 4.83 15.12
N GLY A 132 -26.95 4.73 14.40
CA GLY A 132 -28.27 4.72 15.00
C GLY A 132 -28.57 3.46 15.83
N LEU A 133 -28.09 2.30 15.39
CA LEU A 133 -28.35 1.01 16.03
C LEU A 133 -27.43 0.71 17.22
N TYR A 134 -26.13 0.98 17.07
CA TYR A 134 -25.08 0.55 17.99
C TYR A 134 -24.34 1.72 18.66
N GLY A 135 -24.78 2.95 18.41
CA GLY A 135 -24.17 4.17 18.90
C GLY A 135 -22.95 4.62 18.08
N LYS A 136 -22.35 5.73 18.50
CA LYS A 136 -21.17 6.30 17.83
C LYS A 136 -20.01 5.30 17.86
N GLY A 137 -19.47 5.00 16.69
CA GLY A 137 -18.36 4.06 16.53
C GLY A 137 -17.54 4.35 15.28
N GLN A 138 -16.64 3.42 14.97
CA GLN A 138 -15.93 3.37 13.71
C GLN A 138 -16.02 1.94 13.19
N VAL A 139 -16.04 1.80 11.87
CA VAL A 139 -16.07 0.49 11.22
C VAL A 139 -14.74 -0.23 11.40
N HIS A 140 -14.82 -1.49 11.83
CA HIS A 140 -13.75 -2.47 11.68
C HIS A 140 -14.17 -3.45 10.58
N ILE A 141 -13.35 -3.55 9.53
CA ILE A 141 -13.58 -4.50 8.44
C ILE A 141 -12.71 -5.72 8.72
N GLU A 142 -13.35 -6.82 9.10
CA GLU A 142 -12.69 -8.09 9.31
C GLU A 142 -12.71 -8.88 7.99
N ARG A 143 -11.51 -9.10 7.43
CA ARG A 143 -11.31 -9.86 6.20
C ARG A 143 -10.01 -10.64 6.30
N LEU A 144 -10.03 -11.86 5.81
CA LEU A 144 -8.80 -12.59 5.52
C LEU A 144 -8.33 -12.16 4.15
N SER A 145 -7.21 -11.42 4.08
CA SER A 145 -6.61 -11.15 2.78
C SER A 145 -6.27 -12.49 2.12
N ARG A 146 -6.76 -12.69 0.90
CA ARG A 146 -6.42 -13.89 0.10
C ARG A 146 -4.95 -13.94 -0.25
N GLU A 147 -4.29 -12.80 -0.15
CA GLU A 147 -2.92 -12.62 -0.53
C GLU A 147 -2.27 -11.86 0.62
N TRP A 148 -1.53 -12.59 1.45
CA TRP A 148 -0.30 -12.03 1.99
C TRP A 148 0.60 -11.81 0.77
N VAL A 149 0.36 -10.76 -0.02
CA VAL A 149 1.41 -10.27 -0.91
C VAL A 149 2.35 -9.58 0.06
N PRO A 150 3.53 -10.16 0.37
CA PRO A 150 4.54 -9.40 1.10
C PRO A 150 4.79 -8.15 0.27
N GLN A 151 4.28 -7.02 0.76
CA GLN A 151 4.64 -5.76 0.18
C GLN A 151 6.14 -5.62 0.42
N GLN A 152 6.90 -5.53 -0.65
CA GLN A 152 8.28 -5.09 -0.55
C GLN A 152 8.20 -3.60 -0.20
N ALA A 153 8.20 -3.28 1.09
CA ALA A 153 8.25 -1.87 1.46
C ALA A 153 9.50 -1.25 0.85
N SER A 154 9.30 -0.03 0.39
CA SER A 154 10.30 0.87 -0.15
C SER A 154 11.62 0.85 0.63
N VAL A 155 12.71 1.01 -0.12
CA VAL A 155 14.05 1.33 0.40
C VAL A 155 14.04 2.70 1.13
N ALA A 156 12.98 3.49 0.99
CA ALA A 156 12.85 4.79 1.60
C ALA A 156 12.41 4.73 3.09
N ILE A 157 13.42 4.76 3.97
CA ILE A 157 13.44 5.66 5.14
C ILE A 157 12.40 5.35 6.26
N TYR A 158 12.50 4.18 6.87
CA TYR A 158 12.43 4.13 8.34
C TYR A 158 13.86 3.95 8.83
N PRO A 159 14.57 5.00 9.30
CA PRO A 159 15.91 4.81 9.82
C PRO A 159 15.85 3.81 10.96
N ALA A 160 16.66 2.75 10.85
CA ALA A 160 16.87 1.81 11.93
C ALA A 160 17.51 2.57 13.09
N ALA A 161 16.73 2.87 14.12
CA ALA A 161 17.18 3.59 15.31
C ALA A 161 17.75 5.00 14.98
N PRO A 162 18.19 5.83 15.94
CA PRO A 162 18.76 7.13 15.60
C PRO A 162 19.99 6.88 14.74
N ALA A 163 19.91 7.28 13.46
CA ALA A 163 21.05 7.25 12.57
C ALA A 163 22.21 7.97 13.29
N PRO A 164 23.41 7.36 13.40
CA PRO A 164 24.55 8.02 14.02
C PRO A 164 24.72 9.39 13.37
N ALA A 165 24.91 10.44 14.17
CA ALA A 165 25.00 11.85 13.75
C ALA A 165 26.06 12.14 12.67
N ASN A 166 26.82 11.11 12.31
CA ASN A 166 28.00 11.11 11.48
C ASN A 166 27.71 10.57 10.06
N LEU A 167 26.53 9.98 9.82
CA LEU A 167 26.07 9.70 8.46
C LEU A 167 25.73 11.04 7.81
N ARG A 168 26.74 11.64 7.15
CA ARG A 168 26.54 12.69 6.17
C ARG A 168 25.35 12.29 5.32
N ALA A 169 24.31 13.13 5.29
CA ALA A 169 23.12 12.94 4.48
C ALA A 169 23.57 12.53 3.09
N ILE A 170 23.45 11.23 2.78
CA ILE A 170 23.64 10.76 1.42
C ILE A 170 22.59 11.55 0.65
N PRO A 171 22.97 12.39 -0.33
CA PRO A 171 21.99 13.16 -1.06
C PRO A 171 20.98 12.16 -1.60
N PRO A 172 19.67 12.40 -1.37
CA PRO A 172 18.65 11.45 -1.79
C PRO A 172 18.87 11.14 -3.27
N PRO A 173 18.71 9.87 -3.70
CA PRO A 173 18.86 9.53 -5.09
C PRO A 173 17.95 10.45 -5.92
N THR A 174 18.56 11.35 -6.70
CA THR A 174 17.85 12.39 -7.48
C THR A 174 17.13 11.82 -8.70
N ASN A 175 17.09 10.50 -8.82
CA ASN A 175 16.60 9.81 -10.00
C ASN A 175 15.14 9.42 -9.74
N HIS A 176 14.25 9.83 -10.64
CA HIS A 176 12.82 9.51 -10.66
C HIS A 176 11.93 10.17 -9.59
N MET A 177 12.14 11.45 -9.33
CA MET A 177 11.23 12.23 -8.50
C MET A 177 10.18 12.96 -9.35
N LEU A 178 8.90 12.77 -9.04
CA LEU A 178 7.76 13.37 -9.75
C LEU A 178 6.92 14.23 -8.80
N GLY A 179 6.40 15.36 -9.32
CA GLY A 179 5.36 16.11 -8.63
C GLY A 179 4.10 15.26 -8.57
N VAL A 180 3.59 15.01 -7.37
CA VAL A 180 2.33 14.31 -7.14
C VAL A 180 1.41 15.24 -6.40
N ARG A 181 0.19 15.31 -6.90
CA ARG A 181 -0.88 16.09 -6.33
C ARG A 181 -1.97 15.16 -5.90
N VAL A 182 -2.29 15.24 -4.62
CA VAL A 182 -3.21 14.35 -3.95
C VAL A 182 -4.47 15.13 -3.64
N THR A 183 -5.62 14.50 -3.86
CA THR A 183 -6.93 15.07 -3.60
C THR A 183 -7.84 14.08 -2.86
N LEU A 184 -8.78 14.60 -2.09
CA LEU A 184 -9.80 13.81 -1.40
C LEU A 184 -11.18 14.10 -2.02
N PRO A 185 -11.54 13.41 -3.13
CA PRO A 185 -12.78 13.71 -3.86
C PRO A 185 -14.04 13.52 -3.02
N SER A 186 -13.99 12.65 -2.00
CA SER A 186 -15.12 12.35 -1.12
C SER A 186 -15.35 13.40 -0.01
N LEU A 187 -14.46 14.38 0.17
CA LEU A 187 -14.59 15.37 1.24
C LEU A 187 -14.95 16.77 0.69
N PRO A 188 -16.20 17.23 0.86
CA PRO A 188 -16.71 18.45 0.20
C PRO A 188 -16.16 19.78 0.74
N ASN A 189 -15.50 19.80 1.91
CA ASN A 189 -15.12 21.03 2.62
C ASN A 189 -13.63 21.12 3.05
N SER A 190 -12.78 20.17 2.70
CA SER A 190 -11.37 20.23 3.11
C SER A 190 -10.55 21.10 2.16
N ARG A 191 -9.35 21.52 2.57
CA ARG A 191 -8.29 21.87 1.61
C ARG A 191 -8.03 20.60 0.81
N THR A 192 -8.80 20.40 -0.25
CA THR A 192 -8.97 19.10 -0.91
C THR A 192 -7.76 18.65 -1.70
N ARG A 193 -6.62 19.35 -1.55
CA ARG A 193 -5.45 19.17 -2.39
C ARG A 193 -4.16 19.47 -1.64
N THR A 194 -3.21 18.57 -1.72
CA THR A 194 -1.79 18.81 -1.38
C THR A 194 -0.92 18.41 -2.56
N GLN A 195 0.30 18.97 -2.62
CA GLN A 195 1.27 18.66 -3.65
C GLN A 195 2.65 18.51 -3.04
N PHE A 196 3.33 17.44 -3.41
CA PHE A 196 4.68 17.12 -2.95
C PHE A 196 5.41 16.36 -4.05
N THR A 197 6.71 16.12 -3.84
CA THR A 197 7.49 15.27 -4.73
C THR A 197 7.54 13.85 -4.19
N ALA A 198 7.33 12.87 -5.05
CA ALA A 198 7.42 11.45 -4.71
C ALA A 198 8.42 10.72 -5.61
N LEU A 199 9.09 9.72 -5.06
CA LEU A 199 9.92 8.77 -5.76
C LEU A 199 9.04 7.79 -6.56
N ASP A 200 9.40 7.53 -7.80
CA ASP A 200 8.94 6.38 -8.56
C ASP A 200 9.57 5.10 -7.99
N ASP A 201 8.99 4.61 -6.89
CA ASP A 201 9.45 3.40 -6.24
C ASP A 201 8.73 2.17 -6.80
N THR A 202 9.49 1.37 -7.56
CA THR A 202 8.99 0.11 -8.11
C THR A 202 8.72 -0.97 -7.05
N GLY A 203 9.19 -0.80 -5.81
CA GLY A 203 8.90 -1.69 -4.69
C GLY A 203 7.54 -1.42 -4.05
N SER A 204 7.14 -0.15 -3.93
CA SER A 204 5.92 0.21 -3.21
C SER A 204 4.62 -0.01 -4.01
N ASN A 205 3.59 -0.48 -3.28
CA ASN A 205 2.21 -0.59 -3.78
C ASN A 205 1.37 0.64 -3.45
N PHE A 206 1.68 1.35 -2.36
CA PHE A 206 0.87 2.44 -1.84
C PHE A 206 1.59 3.78 -1.96
N LEU A 207 0.83 4.84 -2.18
CA LEU A 207 1.33 6.20 -2.00
C LEU A 207 1.57 6.44 -0.50
N GLU A 208 2.69 7.04 -0.12
CA GLU A 208 2.95 7.39 1.27
C GLU A 208 2.55 8.84 1.56
N LEU A 209 1.77 9.03 2.63
CA LEU A 209 1.38 10.32 3.18
C LEU A 209 1.86 10.42 4.62
N PHE A 210 2.47 11.56 4.96
CA PHE A 210 2.89 11.87 6.34
C PHE A 210 1.89 12.78 7.05
N GLY A 211 2.13 13.06 8.33
CA GLY A 211 1.24 13.88 9.15
C GLY A 211 0.97 15.25 8.54
N GLU A 212 1.99 15.90 7.95
CA GLU A 212 1.84 17.18 7.27
C GLU A 212 1.00 17.10 5.99
N ASP A 213 1.06 16.00 5.25
CA ASP A 213 0.28 15.80 4.03
C ASP A 213 -1.19 15.60 4.39
N CYS A 214 -1.47 14.80 5.43
CA CYS A 214 -2.81 14.58 5.97
C CYS A 214 -3.42 15.90 6.49
N ALA A 215 -2.64 16.68 7.22
CA ALA A 215 -3.06 17.98 7.72
C ALA A 215 -3.32 18.99 6.57
N ALA A 216 -2.50 18.98 5.52
CA ALA A 216 -2.70 19.78 4.33
C ALA A 216 -3.99 19.36 3.58
N LEU A 217 -4.33 18.08 3.60
CA LEU A 217 -5.59 17.52 3.10
C LEU A 217 -6.79 17.74 4.03
N GLY A 218 -6.56 18.31 5.21
CA GLY A 218 -7.60 18.72 6.16
C GLY A 218 -8.06 17.65 7.14
N PHE A 219 -7.25 16.62 7.43
CA PHE A 219 -7.58 15.62 8.45
C PHE A 219 -6.38 15.27 9.35
N ASP A 220 -6.66 14.80 10.57
CA ASP A 220 -5.63 14.22 11.45
C ASP A 220 -5.45 12.74 11.06
N PRO A 221 -4.24 12.27 10.76
CA PRO A 221 -4.04 10.85 10.43
C PRO A 221 -4.60 9.93 11.52
N ARG A 222 -4.59 10.32 12.80
CA ARG A 222 -5.12 9.53 13.94
C ARG A 222 -6.65 9.46 13.98
N ASN A 223 -7.33 10.30 13.20
CA ASN A 223 -8.78 10.38 13.15
C ASN A 223 -9.25 10.53 11.70
N ILE A 224 -9.00 9.48 10.91
CA ILE A 224 -9.31 9.47 9.47
C ILE A 224 -10.83 9.46 9.27
N PRO A 225 -11.37 10.36 8.43
CA PRO A 225 -12.78 10.35 8.06
C PRO A 225 -13.20 8.97 7.48
N PRO A 226 -14.32 8.38 7.95
CA PRO A 226 -14.78 7.07 7.48
C PRO A 226 -14.98 6.99 5.96
N GLU A 227 -15.26 8.12 5.30
CA GLU A 227 -15.53 8.22 3.87
C GLU A 227 -14.30 7.98 2.99
N ILE A 228 -13.10 8.16 3.55
CA ILE A 228 -11.83 7.94 2.84
C ILE A 228 -11.03 6.76 3.40
N TYR A 229 -11.36 6.31 4.61
CA TYR A 229 -10.72 5.18 5.27
C TYR A 229 -11.03 3.87 4.55
N VAL A 230 -10.02 3.05 4.33
CA VAL A 230 -10.17 1.74 3.69
C VAL A 230 -9.80 0.61 4.65
N ASP A 231 -8.60 0.63 5.24
CA ASP A 231 -8.16 -0.39 6.20
C ASP A 231 -6.91 0.05 6.98
N VAL A 232 -6.37 -0.84 7.83
CA VAL A 232 -4.97 -0.83 8.27
C VAL A 232 -4.21 -1.89 7.45
N ILE A 233 -3.10 -1.48 6.85
CA ILE A 233 -2.24 -2.35 6.04
C ILE A 233 -0.92 -2.59 6.80
N ASP A 234 -0.48 -3.85 6.79
CA ASP A 234 0.82 -4.26 7.30
C ASP A 234 1.89 -4.10 6.20
N LEU A 235 2.80 -3.15 6.37
CA LEU A 235 3.96 -2.96 5.51
C LEU A 235 5.13 -3.79 6.04
N VAL A 236 5.69 -4.67 5.22
CA VAL A 236 6.88 -5.45 5.58
C VAL A 236 8.13 -4.67 5.19
N THR A 237 8.83 -4.13 6.18
CA THR A 237 10.07 -3.37 5.98
C THR A 237 11.29 -4.21 6.37
N VAL A 238 12.49 -3.73 6.04
CA VAL A 238 13.75 -4.33 6.50
C VAL A 238 13.89 -4.35 8.04
N ASN A 239 13.15 -3.48 8.74
CA ASN A 239 13.15 -3.38 10.20
C ASN A 239 11.98 -4.13 10.85
N GLY A 240 11.24 -4.92 10.07
CA GLY A 240 10.05 -5.63 10.51
C GLY A 240 8.76 -5.04 9.95
N THR A 241 7.63 -5.55 10.43
CA THR A 241 6.31 -5.17 9.96
C THR A 241 5.78 -3.98 10.73
N ILE A 242 5.25 -2.99 10.02
CA ILE A 242 4.54 -1.85 10.59
C ILE A 242 3.10 -1.83 10.09
N SER A 243 2.15 -1.53 10.97
CA SER A 243 0.74 -1.41 10.61
C SER A 243 0.38 0.06 10.45
N VAL A 244 -0.08 0.46 9.27
CA VAL A 244 -0.44 1.85 8.95
C VAL A 244 -1.85 1.95 8.38
N PRO A 245 -2.62 3.00 8.71
CA PRO A 245 -3.88 3.27 8.04
C PRO A 245 -3.72 3.44 6.54
N CYS A 246 -4.74 3.04 5.80
CA CYS A 246 -4.81 3.15 4.37
C CYS A 246 -6.11 3.83 3.95
N ILE A 247 -6.00 4.75 3.01
CA ILE A 247 -7.08 5.60 2.52
C ILE A 247 -7.16 5.56 0.99
N LYS A 248 -8.32 5.96 0.47
CA LYS A 248 -8.54 6.18 -0.95
C LYS A 248 -8.32 7.67 -1.28
N VAL A 249 -7.48 7.94 -2.28
CA VAL A 249 -7.15 9.29 -2.74
C VAL A 249 -7.29 9.42 -4.24
N GLY A 250 -7.58 10.63 -4.73
CA GLY A 250 -7.38 11.00 -6.13
C GLY A 250 -5.96 11.51 -6.29
N ILE A 251 -5.19 10.99 -7.25
CA ILE A 251 -3.84 11.47 -7.53
C ILE A 251 -3.73 11.97 -8.97
N GLN A 252 -2.94 13.01 -9.16
CA GLN A 252 -2.59 13.55 -10.46
C GLN A 252 -1.11 13.90 -10.45
N PHE A 253 -0.40 13.55 -11.52
CA PHE A 253 1.01 13.89 -11.64
C PHE A 253 1.15 15.32 -12.14
N VAL A 254 2.25 15.95 -11.78
CA VAL A 254 2.49 17.37 -12.03
C VAL A 254 3.91 17.56 -12.55
N SER A 255 4.02 18.32 -13.63
CA SER A 255 5.29 18.76 -14.19
C SER A 255 5.98 19.79 -13.28
N PRO A 256 7.26 20.10 -13.51
CA PRO A 256 7.97 21.15 -12.77
C PRO A 256 7.34 22.54 -12.87
N ASN A 257 6.54 22.79 -13.93
CA ASN A 257 5.84 24.05 -14.16
C ASN A 257 4.41 24.05 -13.59
N ASP A 258 4.12 23.13 -12.66
CA ASP A 258 2.81 22.94 -12.01
C ASP A 258 1.66 22.50 -12.95
N VAL A 259 1.99 22.08 -14.18
CA VAL A 259 1.02 21.58 -15.16
C VAL A 259 0.74 20.10 -14.94
N ASP A 260 -0.56 19.76 -14.87
CA ASP A 260 -1.10 18.41 -14.71
C ASP A 260 -0.67 17.49 -15.85
N ILE A 261 -0.27 16.27 -15.50
CA ILE A 261 0.12 15.21 -16.42
C ILE A 261 -0.91 14.08 -16.29
N GLY A 262 -1.70 13.89 -17.36
CA GLY A 262 -2.75 12.87 -17.41
C GLY A 262 -4.00 13.21 -16.60
N ASP A 263 -4.92 12.25 -16.56
CA ASP A 263 -6.19 12.36 -15.84
C ASP A 263 -6.01 12.13 -14.33
N LEU A 264 -6.97 12.61 -13.53
CA LEU A 264 -7.06 12.27 -12.12
C LEU A 264 -7.37 10.78 -11.98
N ILE A 265 -6.51 10.03 -11.31
CA ILE A 265 -6.70 8.59 -11.05
C ILE A 265 -6.96 8.34 -9.57
N THR A 266 -7.66 7.25 -9.27
CA THR A 266 -7.83 6.84 -7.87
C THR A 266 -6.71 5.90 -7.46
N ALA A 267 -6.10 6.16 -6.31
CA ALA A 267 -5.04 5.33 -5.73
C ALA A 267 -5.30 5.05 -4.25
N MET A 268 -4.60 4.05 -3.74
CA MET A 268 -4.52 3.75 -2.32
C MET A 268 -3.29 4.43 -1.73
N ALA A 269 -3.47 5.13 -0.61
CA ALA A 269 -2.39 5.76 0.12
C ALA A 269 -2.33 5.24 1.55
N VAL A 270 -1.14 5.12 2.11
CA VAL A 270 -0.92 4.83 3.52
C VAL A 270 -0.56 6.10 4.27
N CYS A 271 -1.10 6.25 5.48
CA CYS A 271 -0.93 7.45 6.30
C CYS A 271 -0.01 7.13 7.48
N ALA A 272 1.24 7.59 7.42
CA ALA A 272 2.14 7.56 8.56
C ALA A 272 1.86 8.77 9.47
N ASN A 273 1.88 8.54 10.79
CA ASN A 273 1.72 9.61 11.79
C ASN A 273 3.04 10.27 12.18
N ASP A 274 4.09 10.06 11.40
CA ASP A 274 5.37 10.71 11.66
C ASP A 274 5.25 12.18 11.23
N TRP A 275 5.54 13.10 12.15
CA TRP A 275 5.57 14.55 11.92
C TRP A 275 6.99 15.10 11.71
N TYR A 276 7.97 14.25 11.39
CA TYR A 276 9.39 14.60 11.49
C TYR A 276 10.23 14.35 10.23
N ALA A 277 10.96 15.41 9.88
CA ALA A 277 11.99 15.60 8.83
C ALA A 277 11.51 15.45 7.38
N ILE A 278 12.12 16.24 6.49
CA ILE A 278 11.93 16.13 5.04
C ILE A 278 12.29 14.70 4.63
N ARG A 279 11.29 13.92 4.21
CA ARG A 279 11.47 12.57 3.67
C ARG A 279 10.89 12.49 2.27
N ASP A 280 11.52 11.66 1.45
CA ASP A 280 10.99 11.31 0.15
C ASP A 280 9.76 10.40 0.35
N ARG A 281 8.72 10.63 -0.45
CA ARG A 281 7.48 9.84 -0.43
C ARG A 281 7.53 8.82 -1.55
N CYS A 282 6.98 7.64 -1.35
CA CYS A 282 6.85 6.68 -2.44
C CYS A 282 5.54 6.92 -3.18
N SER A 283 5.58 6.96 -4.52
CA SER A 283 4.39 7.14 -5.36
C SER A 283 3.49 5.89 -5.45
N GLY A 284 4.01 4.73 -5.05
CA GLY A 284 3.28 3.46 -5.07
C GLY A 284 3.08 2.88 -6.47
N GLN A 285 2.16 1.92 -6.60
CA GLN A 285 1.86 1.28 -7.88
C GLN A 285 1.07 2.18 -8.84
N ALA A 286 0.37 3.20 -8.33
CA ALA A 286 -0.54 4.01 -9.14
C ALA A 286 0.17 4.79 -10.26
N LEU A 287 1.44 5.14 -10.05
CA LEU A 287 2.27 5.72 -11.09
C LEU A 287 2.49 4.73 -12.23
N ARG A 288 2.89 3.51 -11.91
CA ARG A 288 3.27 2.48 -12.88
C ARG A 288 2.08 1.85 -13.60
N SER A 289 0.90 1.88 -12.99
CA SER A 289 -0.32 1.39 -13.63
C SER A 289 -0.85 2.34 -14.70
N THR A 290 -0.39 3.59 -14.71
CA THR A 290 -0.96 4.66 -15.56
C THR A 290 0.07 5.31 -16.47
N PHE A 291 1.34 5.35 -16.04
CA PHE A 291 2.43 6.05 -16.70
C PHE A 291 3.63 5.14 -16.92
N PHE A 292 4.35 5.43 -18.00
CA PHE A 292 5.66 4.86 -18.30
C PHE A 292 6.71 5.91 -18.01
N THR A 293 7.63 5.61 -17.10
CA THR A 293 8.79 6.48 -16.81
C THR A 293 10.03 5.91 -17.48
N ALA A 294 10.83 6.78 -18.08
CA ALA A 294 12.12 6.42 -18.63
C ALA A 294 13.13 7.55 -18.37
N ASN A 295 14.36 7.19 -18.03
CA ASN A 295 15.45 8.16 -18.00
C ASN A 295 16.19 8.12 -19.33
N ALA A 296 16.48 9.30 -19.89
CA ALA A 296 17.34 9.38 -21.06
C ALA A 296 18.73 8.78 -20.74
N PRO A 297 19.28 7.91 -21.61
CA PRO A 297 20.46 7.09 -21.30
C PRO A 297 21.79 7.87 -21.20
N PHE A 298 21.81 9.16 -21.52
CA PHE A 298 23.06 9.92 -21.71
C PHE A 298 23.59 10.63 -20.46
N SER A 299 22.90 10.52 -19.31
CA SER A 299 23.41 11.07 -18.04
C SER A 299 22.95 10.23 -16.86
N ILE A 300 23.80 9.29 -16.44
CA ILE A 300 23.64 8.59 -15.15
C ILE A 300 23.55 9.65 -14.05
N GLY A 301 22.36 9.84 -13.48
CA GLY A 301 22.14 10.81 -12.41
C GLY A 301 21.75 12.23 -12.85
N GLY A 302 21.55 12.49 -14.14
CA GLY A 302 21.23 13.84 -14.65
C GLY A 302 20.51 13.87 -16.00
N GLY A 303 19.90 12.76 -16.42
CA GLY A 303 19.06 12.71 -17.61
C GLY A 303 17.68 13.28 -17.31
N ASP A 304 17.07 13.90 -18.32
CA ASP A 304 15.66 14.25 -18.24
C ASP A 304 14.83 12.96 -18.10
N MET A 305 13.94 12.95 -17.11
CA MET A 305 12.95 11.89 -16.99
C MET A 305 11.81 12.20 -17.96
N VAL A 306 11.50 11.23 -18.82
CA VAL A 306 10.38 11.27 -19.74
C VAL A 306 9.23 10.49 -19.12
N VAL A 307 8.04 11.09 -19.12
CA VAL A 307 6.81 10.47 -18.61
C VAL A 307 5.84 10.28 -19.75
N GLY A 308 5.55 9.03 -20.11
CA GLY A 308 4.50 8.69 -21.07
C GLY A 308 3.21 8.31 -20.35
N THR A 309 2.07 8.63 -20.94
CA THR A 309 0.79 7.98 -20.62
C THR A 309 0.52 6.87 -21.63
N HIS A 310 -0.47 6.02 -21.40
CA HIS A 310 -0.92 5.05 -22.41
C HIS A 310 -1.37 5.68 -23.74
N LYS A 311 -1.76 6.97 -23.75
CA LYS A 311 -2.33 7.66 -24.92
C LYS A 311 -1.40 8.70 -25.54
N SER A 312 -0.40 9.18 -24.82
CA SER A 312 0.45 10.29 -25.26
C SER A 312 1.81 10.27 -24.57
N ILE A 313 2.88 10.51 -25.32
CA ILE A 313 4.18 10.80 -24.74
C ILE A 313 4.13 12.25 -24.23
N VAL A 314 4.36 12.45 -22.93
CA VAL A 314 4.54 13.79 -22.35
C VAL A 314 6.03 14.02 -22.17
N THR A 315 6.66 14.62 -23.17
CA THR A 315 8.05 15.11 -23.05
C THR A 315 8.04 16.44 -22.31
N ASN A 316 7.80 16.40 -21.00
CA ASN A 316 8.15 17.53 -20.15
C ASN A 316 9.45 17.17 -19.47
N ASN A 317 10.51 17.93 -19.74
CA ASN A 317 11.77 17.81 -19.01
C ASN A 317 11.44 17.96 -17.53
N VAL A 318 11.44 16.86 -16.79
CA VAL A 318 11.53 16.91 -15.33
C VAL A 318 13.03 16.93 -15.06
N PRO A 319 13.64 18.12 -14.82
CA PRO A 319 15.07 18.18 -14.64
C PRO A 319 15.43 17.33 -13.43
N GLY A 320 16.21 16.28 -13.66
CA GLY A 320 16.93 15.62 -12.57
C GLY A 320 17.74 16.69 -11.88
N ARG A 321 17.54 16.87 -10.56
CA ARG A 321 18.12 17.98 -9.80
C ARG A 321 19.62 18.05 -10.09
N ALA A 322 20.08 19.12 -10.77
CA ALA A 322 21.48 19.26 -11.14
C ALA A 322 22.34 19.24 -9.88
N ARG A 323 23.39 18.41 -9.87
CA ARG A 323 24.39 18.41 -8.79
C ARG A 323 25.08 19.77 -8.80
N SER A 324 24.81 20.61 -7.80
CA SER A 324 25.59 21.82 -7.51
C SER A 324 26.87 21.47 -6.76
#